data_AF-A0A8S4QNQ7-F1
#
_entry.id   AF-A0A8S4QNQ7-F1
#
_cell.length_a   1.000
_cell.length_b   1.000
_cell.length_c   1.000
_cell.angle_alpha   90.00
_cell.angle_beta   90.00
_cell.angle_gamma   90.00
#
_symmetry.space_group_name_H-M   'P 1'
#
loop_
_entity.id
_entity.type
_entity.pdbx_description
1 polymer ?
#
loop_
_entity_poly.entity_id
_entity_poly.type
_entity_poly.pdbx_seq_one_letter_code
_entity_poly.pdbx_strand_id
1 'polypeptide(L)'
;MGETYIEPPPFDLEKSYNDSNCCSPLIFILSPGSDPMSGLVKFSMERKVVSFETISLGQGQGPIAANMIQQAIASGGWVVLQNCHVMDSWMGELERICAEVIVPQLTHPNFRCWLTSYPSKAFPVTVLQNG
;
A
#
# COMPACT_ATOMS: atom_id res chain seq x y z
N MET A 1 16.49 -13.58 -34.30
CA MET A 1 16.40 -12.37 -33.45
C MET A 1 14.99 -11.85 -33.61
N GLY A 2 14.10 -12.20 -32.68
CA GLY A 2 12.66 -11.97 -32.79
C GLY A 2 12.15 -11.21 -31.57
N GLU A 3 11.57 -10.06 -31.85
CA GLU A 3 10.78 -9.17 -31.02
C GLU A 3 10.21 -9.84 -29.76
N THR A 4 10.86 -9.65 -28.61
CA THR A 4 10.30 -9.96 -27.28
C THR A 4 10.32 -8.68 -26.47
N TYR A 5 9.57 -7.66 -26.91
CA TYR A 5 9.54 -6.39 -26.18
C TYR A 5 8.26 -5.59 -26.43
N ILE A 6 7.07 -6.18 -26.32
CA ILE A 6 5.85 -5.36 -26.36
C ILE A 6 4.72 -6.02 -25.57
N GLU A 7 4.83 -6.10 -24.25
CA GLU A 7 3.69 -6.07 -23.33
C GLU A 7 4.23 -6.10 -21.89
N PRO A 8 3.97 -5.08 -21.05
CA PRO A 8 4.26 -5.22 -19.63
C PRO A 8 3.47 -6.43 -19.13
N PRO A 9 4.09 -7.34 -18.35
CA PRO A 9 3.39 -8.50 -17.83
C PRO A 9 2.11 -8.04 -17.11
N PRO A 10 1.00 -8.77 -17.24
CA PRO A 10 -0.22 -8.44 -16.52
C PRO A 10 0.13 -8.31 -15.03
N PHE A 11 -0.33 -7.22 -14.41
CA PHE A 11 -0.05 -6.93 -13.01
C PHE A 11 -0.43 -8.13 -12.15
N ASP A 12 0.57 -8.74 -11.51
CA ASP A 12 0.43 -9.97 -10.74
C ASP A 12 0.44 -9.62 -9.25
N LEU A 13 -0.76 -9.46 -8.71
CA LEU A 13 -0.99 -9.12 -7.31
C LEU A 13 -0.43 -10.19 -6.37
N GLU A 14 -0.49 -11.46 -6.78
CA GLU A 14 -0.02 -12.58 -5.99
C GLU A 14 1.50 -12.58 -5.89
N LYS A 15 2.21 -12.40 -7.02
CA LYS A 15 3.67 -12.25 -7.00
C LYS A 15 4.10 -11.05 -6.17
N SER A 16 3.50 -9.89 -6.41
CA SER A 16 3.82 -8.66 -5.67
C SER A 16 3.65 -8.85 -4.16
N TYR A 17 2.60 -9.54 -3.73
CA TYR A 17 2.37 -9.87 -2.32
C TYR A 17 3.40 -10.87 -1.76
N ASN A 18 3.79 -11.88 -2.54
CA ASN A 18 4.74 -12.90 -2.12
C ASN A 18 6.17 -12.37 -2.03
N ASP A 19 6.54 -11.41 -2.89
CA ASP A 19 7.84 -10.72 -2.84
C ASP A 19 7.90 -9.65 -1.73
N SER A 20 6.73 -9.26 -1.18
CA SER A 20 6.63 -8.30 -0.09
C SER A 20 6.64 -8.96 1.30
N ASN A 21 6.84 -8.14 2.32
CA ASN A 21 6.71 -8.52 3.72
C ASN A 21 5.77 -7.56 4.48
N CYS A 22 5.59 -7.77 5.78
CA CYS A 22 4.70 -6.95 6.60
C CYS A 22 5.21 -5.52 6.82
N CYS A 23 6.50 -5.26 6.66
CA CYS A 23 7.12 -3.94 6.86
C CYS A 23 7.33 -3.15 5.56
N SER A 24 7.19 -3.80 4.40
CA SER A 24 7.31 -3.17 3.09
C SER A 24 5.92 -2.81 2.55
N PRO A 25 5.55 -1.52 2.49
CA PRO A 25 4.29 -1.09 1.88
C PRO A 25 4.31 -1.34 0.37
N LEU A 26 3.15 -1.71 -0.18
CA LEU A 26 2.97 -1.96 -1.62
C LEU A 26 2.21 -0.80 -2.25
N ILE A 27 2.73 -0.22 -3.32
CA ILE A 27 2.10 0.90 -4.01
C ILE A 27 1.59 0.55 -5.41
N PHE A 28 0.39 1.01 -5.69
CA PHE A 28 -0.18 1.07 -7.04
C PHE A 28 -0.05 2.48 -7.59
N ILE A 29 0.64 2.60 -8.72
CA ILE A 29 0.60 3.82 -9.51
C ILE A 29 -0.59 3.75 -10.47
N LEU A 30 -1.60 4.57 -10.18
CA LEU A 30 -2.85 4.66 -10.92
C LEU A 30 -2.61 5.31 -12.29
N SER A 31 -3.32 4.77 -13.28
CA SER A 31 -3.49 5.38 -14.60
C SER A 31 -4.98 5.68 -14.82
N PRO A 32 -5.33 6.65 -15.67
CA PRO A 32 -6.73 6.98 -15.93
C PRO A 32 -7.53 5.73 -16.33
N GLY A 33 -8.62 5.45 -15.61
CA GLY A 33 -9.51 4.31 -15.88
C GLY A 33 -9.06 2.96 -15.29
N SER A 34 -7.93 2.90 -14.57
CA SER A 34 -7.45 1.69 -13.90
C SER A 34 -7.51 1.85 -12.38
N ASP A 35 -8.38 1.10 -11.72
CA ASP A 35 -8.50 1.05 -10.26
C ASP A 35 -8.25 -0.38 -9.72
N PRO A 36 -7.15 -0.60 -8.95
CA PRO A 36 -6.78 -1.91 -8.44
C PRO A 36 -7.67 -2.38 -7.27
N MET A 37 -8.56 -1.54 -6.74
CA MET A 37 -9.32 -1.83 -5.53
C MET A 37 -10.17 -3.10 -5.63
N SER A 38 -10.86 -3.30 -6.75
CA SER A 38 -11.68 -4.50 -6.97
C SER A 38 -10.85 -5.79 -6.90
N GLY A 39 -9.64 -5.76 -7.48
CA GLY A 39 -8.68 -6.87 -7.43
C GLY A 39 -8.15 -7.11 -6.02
N LEU A 40 -7.80 -6.03 -5.29
CA LEU A 40 -7.35 -6.11 -3.89
C LEU A 40 -8.40 -6.69 -2.96
N VAL A 41 -9.67 -6.27 -3.10
CA VAL A 41 -10.78 -6.79 -2.29
C VAL A 41 -10.98 -8.28 -2.56
N LYS A 42 -10.97 -8.69 -3.83
CA LYS A 42 -11.09 -10.12 -4.18
C LYS A 42 -9.94 -10.93 -3.59
N PHE A 43 -8.72 -10.40 -3.68
CA PHE A 43 -7.52 -11.09 -3.17
C PHE A 43 -7.48 -11.18 -1.65
N SER A 44 -7.96 -10.16 -0.93
CA SER A 44 -8.06 -10.22 0.53
C SER A 44 -9.06 -11.28 0.99
N MET A 45 -10.16 -11.47 0.25
CA MET A 45 -11.10 -12.57 0.48
C MET A 45 -10.46 -13.94 0.22
N GLU A 46 -9.74 -14.10 -0.89
CA GLU A 46 -9.03 -15.34 -1.24
C GLU A 46 -7.97 -15.71 -0.19
N ARG A 47 -7.24 -14.71 0.32
CA ARG A 47 -6.24 -14.86 1.39
C ARG A 47 -6.85 -14.97 2.79
N LYS A 48 -8.17 -14.80 2.94
CA LYS A 48 -8.90 -14.80 4.23
C LYS A 48 -8.29 -13.82 5.24
N VAL A 49 -8.00 -12.61 4.78
CA VAL A 49 -7.43 -11.55 5.63
C VAL A 49 -8.42 -11.23 6.76
N VAL A 50 -7.90 -11.04 7.97
CA VAL A 50 -8.72 -10.84 9.19
C VAL A 50 -9.53 -9.54 9.15
N SER A 51 -8.98 -8.48 8.55
CA SER A 51 -9.66 -7.22 8.27
C SER A 51 -9.08 -6.56 7.03
N PHE A 52 -9.92 -5.88 6.26
CA PHE A 52 -9.51 -5.12 5.09
C PHE A 52 -10.14 -3.73 5.20
N GLU A 53 -9.32 -2.73 5.50
CA GLU A 53 -9.78 -1.37 5.76
C GLU A 53 -9.20 -0.42 4.71
N THR A 54 -9.99 0.57 4.32
CA THR A 54 -9.64 1.48 3.23
C THR A 54 -9.94 2.92 3.65
N ILE A 55 -9.03 3.84 3.34
CA ILE A 55 -9.24 5.27 3.60
C ILE A 55 -8.66 6.10 2.45
N SER A 56 -9.48 7.01 1.91
CA SER A 56 -8.98 8.02 0.97
C SER A 56 -8.37 9.18 1.73
N LEU A 57 -7.11 9.47 1.45
CA LEU A 57 -6.39 10.58 2.05
C LEU A 57 -6.94 11.91 1.51
N GLY A 58 -7.44 12.74 2.43
CA GLY A 58 -7.93 14.09 2.21
C GLY A 58 -7.89 14.88 3.52
N GLN A 59 -8.12 16.19 3.48
CA GLN A 59 -7.93 17.05 4.66
C GLN A 59 -8.55 16.45 5.94
N GLY A 60 -7.74 16.31 7.00
CA GLY A 60 -8.17 15.75 8.28
C GLY A 60 -8.11 14.23 8.42
N GLN A 61 -7.79 13.47 7.36
CA GLN A 61 -7.78 12.00 7.40
C GLN A 61 -6.48 11.39 7.94
N GLY A 62 -5.39 12.15 8.03
CA GLY A 62 -4.08 11.67 8.47
C GLY A 62 -4.10 10.93 9.83
N PRO A 63 -4.69 11.50 10.90
CA PRO A 63 -4.80 10.81 12.18
C PRO A 63 -5.63 9.51 12.14
N ILE A 64 -6.68 9.48 11.31
CA ILE A 64 -7.54 8.29 11.16
C ILE A 64 -6.76 7.20 10.43
N ALA A 65 -6.03 7.55 9.37
CA ALA A 65 -5.14 6.63 8.65
C ALA A 65 -4.05 6.05 9.57
N ALA A 66 -3.41 6.88 10.38
CA ALA A 66 -2.39 6.43 11.34
C ALA A 66 -2.96 5.44 12.37
N ASN A 67 -4.15 5.72 12.93
CA ASN A 67 -4.80 4.81 13.87
C ASN A 67 -5.23 3.48 13.20
N MET A 68 -5.74 3.53 11.98
CA MET A 68 -6.10 2.34 11.20
C MET A 68 -4.88 1.44 10.96
N ILE A 69 -3.73 2.04 10.61
CA ILE A 69 -2.45 1.31 10.48
C ILE A 69 -2.08 0.65 11.81
N GLN A 70 -2.11 1.37 12.93
CA GLN A 70 -1.76 0.81 14.24
C GLN A 70 -2.64 -0.38 14.64
N GLN A 71 -3.95 -0.31 14.38
CA GLN A 71 -4.87 -1.41 14.67
C GLN A 71 -4.57 -2.63 13.79
N ALA A 72 -4.32 -2.41 12.50
CA ALA A 72 -4.00 -3.48 11.55
C ALA A 72 -2.63 -4.13 11.81
N ILE A 73 -1.64 -3.36 12.28
CA ILE A 73 -0.34 -3.88 12.72
C ILE A 73 -0.51 -4.93 13.81
N ALA A 74 -1.41 -4.68 14.78
CA ALA A 74 -1.67 -5.58 15.88
C ALA A 74 -2.50 -6.81 15.46
N SER A 75 -3.50 -6.62 14.59
CA SER A 75 -4.41 -7.70 14.18
C SER A 75 -3.87 -8.57 13.02
N GLY A 76 -2.95 -8.05 12.22
CA GLY A 76 -2.55 -8.67 10.95
C GLY A 76 -3.49 -8.36 9.78
N GLY A 77 -4.29 -7.30 9.91
CA GLY A 77 -5.19 -6.81 8.86
C GLY A 77 -4.46 -6.10 7.72
N TRP A 78 -5.21 -5.78 6.67
CA TRP A 78 -4.70 -4.98 5.55
C TRP A 78 -5.32 -3.59 5.58
N VAL A 79 -4.49 -2.58 5.30
CA VAL A 79 -4.92 -1.19 5.19
C VAL A 79 -4.59 -0.69 3.79
N VAL A 80 -5.57 -0.05 3.15
CA VAL A 80 -5.39 0.62 1.86
C VAL A 80 -5.52 2.13 2.04
N LEU A 81 -4.41 2.84 1.88
CA LEU A 81 -4.39 4.31 1.83
C LEU A 81 -4.56 4.73 0.38
N GLN A 82 -5.72 5.31 0.06
CA GLN A 82 -6.05 5.71 -1.29
C GLN A 82 -5.68 7.17 -1.54
N ASN A 83 -5.37 7.48 -2.79
CA ASN A 83 -5.14 8.84 -3.28
C ASN A 83 -4.03 9.59 -2.53
N CYS A 84 -2.89 8.95 -2.26
CA CYS A 84 -1.84 9.56 -1.45
C CYS A 84 -1.29 10.89 -2.01
N HIS A 85 -1.23 11.04 -3.33
CA HIS A 85 -0.91 12.31 -4.02
C HIS A 85 -1.80 13.50 -3.66
N VAL A 86 -2.98 13.29 -3.06
CA VAL A 86 -3.88 14.38 -2.66
C VAL A 86 -3.38 15.06 -1.38
N MET A 87 -2.55 14.38 -0.58
CA MET A 87 -2.11 14.87 0.72
C MET A 87 -0.58 14.86 0.86
N ASP A 88 0.08 15.68 0.03
CA ASP A 88 1.53 15.89 0.06
C ASP A 88 2.06 16.22 1.47
N SER A 89 1.31 17.00 2.24
CA SER A 89 1.69 17.42 3.61
C SER A 89 1.78 16.26 4.62
N TRP A 90 1.16 15.12 4.33
CA TRP A 90 1.17 13.94 5.22
C TRP A 90 2.17 12.88 4.78
N MET A 91 2.81 13.04 3.61
CA MET A 91 3.79 12.08 3.12
C MET A 91 5.00 11.92 4.05
N GLY A 92 5.44 13.00 4.71
CA GLY A 92 6.50 12.90 5.72
C GLY A 92 6.08 12.09 6.96
N GLU A 93 4.81 12.16 7.35
CA GLU A 93 4.30 11.33 8.46
C GLU A 93 4.13 9.87 8.02
N LEU A 94 3.70 9.62 6.77
CA LEU A 94 3.66 8.27 6.21
C LEU A 94 5.07 7.64 6.18
N GLU A 95 6.08 8.38 5.75
CA GLU A 95 7.48 7.95 5.78
C GLU A 95 7.93 7.60 7.21
N ARG A 96 7.62 8.47 8.19
CA ARG A 96 7.90 8.22 9.61
C ARG A 96 7.20 6.95 10.11
N ILE A 97 5.93 6.74 9.76
CA ILE A 97 5.16 5.54 10.14
C ILE A 97 5.84 4.29 9.57
N CYS A 98 6.21 4.29 8.28
CA CYS A 98 6.89 3.15 7.67
C CYS A 98 8.26 2.86 8.31
N ALA A 99 9.02 3.89 8.70
CA ALA A 99 10.34 3.73 9.29
C ALA A 99 10.33 3.35 10.79
N GLU A 100 9.40 3.91 11.56
CA GLU A 100 9.44 3.85 13.04
C GLU A 100 8.33 2.99 13.65
N VAL A 101 7.18 2.89 12.98
CA VAL A 101 5.99 2.20 13.52
C VAL A 101 5.86 0.80 12.93
N ILE A 102 6.01 0.67 11.61
CA ILE A 102 5.95 -0.61 10.90
C ILE A 102 7.32 -1.30 10.96
N VAL A 103 7.65 -1.84 12.14
CA VAL A 103 8.92 -2.52 12.40
C VAL A 103 8.72 -4.03 12.62
N PRO A 104 9.68 -4.89 12.22
CA PRO A 104 9.51 -6.35 12.26
C PRO A 104 9.15 -6.91 13.64
N GLN A 105 9.64 -6.26 14.70
CA GLN A 105 9.46 -6.69 16.09
C GLN A 105 8.06 -6.40 16.67
N LEU A 106 7.30 -5.47 16.06
CA LEU A 106 5.97 -5.07 16.52
C LEU A 106 4.86 -5.37 15.50
N THR A 107 5.23 -5.77 14.29
CA THR A 107 4.28 -5.91 13.18
C THR A 107 3.86 -7.35 12.97
N HIS A 108 2.56 -7.60 12.96
CA HIS A 108 2.02 -8.92 12.67
C HIS A 108 2.45 -9.39 11.27
N PRO A 109 2.94 -10.63 11.08
CA PRO A 109 3.49 -11.09 9.79
C PRO A 109 2.52 -11.03 8.60
N ASN A 110 1.21 -11.14 8.86
CA ASN A 110 0.16 -11.06 7.84
C ASN A 110 -0.27 -9.63 7.50
N PHE A 111 0.13 -8.62 8.29
CA PHE A 111 -0.20 -7.24 8.00
C PHE A 111 0.35 -6.84 6.63
N ARG A 112 -0.41 -6.03 5.89
CA ARG A 112 0.06 -5.36 4.68
C ARG A 112 -0.50 -3.94 4.63
N CYS A 113 0.35 -3.01 4.23
CA CYS A 113 -0.04 -1.64 3.89
C CYS A 113 -0.02 -1.49 2.37
N TRP A 114 -1.16 -1.11 1.78
CA TRP A 114 -1.32 -0.87 0.36
C TRP A 114 -1.56 0.62 0.12
N LEU A 115 -0.96 1.19 -0.90
CA LEU A 115 -1.02 2.61 -1.22
C LEU A 115 -1.53 2.78 -2.66
N THR A 116 -2.43 3.73 -2.91
CA THR A 116 -2.81 4.11 -4.28
C THR A 116 -2.44 5.55 -4.60
N SER A 117 -1.56 5.67 -5.59
CA SER A 117 -0.85 6.84 -6.09
C SER A 117 -1.19 7.30 -7.51
N TYR A 118 -1.64 8.51 -7.87
CA TYR A 118 -1.19 9.04 -9.17
C TYR A 118 0.30 9.40 -9.07
N PRO A 119 1.06 9.41 -10.18
CA PRO A 119 2.44 9.88 -10.16
C PRO A 119 2.54 11.28 -9.54
N SER A 120 3.32 11.41 -8.46
CA SER A 120 3.54 12.68 -7.76
C SER A 120 4.99 12.80 -7.34
N LYS A 121 5.53 14.03 -7.41
CA LYS A 121 6.89 14.35 -6.92
C LYS A 121 6.97 14.40 -5.40
N ALA A 122 5.84 14.50 -4.72
CA ALA A 122 5.76 14.59 -3.27
C ALA A 122 5.78 13.21 -2.59
N PHE A 123 5.66 12.13 -3.37
CA PHE A 123 5.67 10.79 -2.80
C PHE A 123 7.10 10.44 -2.32
N PRO A 124 7.28 9.97 -1.07
CA PRO A 124 8.60 9.79 -0.50
C PRO A 124 9.31 8.63 -1.21
N VAL A 125 10.49 8.93 -1.77
CA VAL A 125 11.29 7.96 -2.53
C VAL A 125 11.69 6.77 -1.66
N THR A 126 11.88 6.99 -0.36
CA THR A 126 12.19 5.96 0.63
C THR A 126 11.09 4.91 0.76
N VAL A 127 9.81 5.31 0.65
CA VAL A 127 8.66 4.39 0.61
C VAL A 127 8.66 3.57 -0.68
N LEU A 128 9.18 4.11 -1.78
CA LEU A 128 9.32 3.39 -3.06
C LEU A 128 10.55 2.48 -3.10
N GLN A 129 11.62 2.82 -2.38
CA GLN A 129 12.89 2.08 -2.40
C GLN A 129 12.97 0.93 -1.39
N ASN A 130 12.10 0.92 -0.38
CA ASN A 130 12.01 -0.13 0.64
C ASN A 130 10.94 -1.19 0.34
N GLY A 131 10.35 -1.15 -0.87
CA GLY A 131 9.39 -2.11 -1.40
C GLY A 131 10.04 -3.38 -1.92
#